data_AF-A0A537VZM6-F1
#
_entry.id   AF-A0A537VZM6-F1
#
_cell.length_a   1.000
_cell.length_b   1.000
_cell.length_c   1.000
_cell.angle_alpha   90.00
_cell.angle_beta   90.00
_cell.angle_gamma   90.00
#
_symmetry.space_group_name_H-M   'P 1'
#
loop_
_entity.id
_entity.type
_entity.pdbx_description
1 polymer ?
#
loop_
_entity_poly.entity_id
_entity_poly.type
_entity_poly.pdbx_seq_one_letter_code
_entity_poly.pdbx_strand_id
1 'polypeptide(L)'
;MMTTVEPMSTRGAHYTALIETIDHQGATKLHAGEREQLLEAADALLFAEAENERLLRSAENLIESLETSERWSAETCDKLREHLYGCDAAAGIG
;
A
#
# COMPACT_ATOMS: atom_id res chain seq x y z
N MET A 1 -9.57 -28.21 -2.43
CA MET A 1 -9.59 -26.74 -2.43
C MET A 1 -8.60 -26.29 -1.37
N MET A 2 -7.40 -25.90 -1.78
CA MET A 2 -6.33 -25.47 -0.87
C MET A 2 -6.25 -23.97 -1.04
N THR A 3 -6.99 -23.24 -0.22
CA THR A 3 -6.84 -21.79 -0.08
C THR A 3 -5.48 -21.58 0.55
N THR A 4 -4.45 -21.34 -0.27
CA THR A 4 -3.18 -20.84 0.24
C THR A 4 -3.47 -19.41 0.68
N VAL A 5 -3.98 -19.26 1.91
CA VAL A 5 -3.89 -17.99 2.62
C VAL A 5 -2.42 -17.64 2.54
N GLU A 6 -2.08 -16.60 1.79
CA GLU A 6 -0.72 -16.09 1.81
C GLU A 6 -0.33 -15.91 3.28
N PRO A 7 0.75 -16.57 3.73
CA PRO A 7 1.07 -16.59 5.15
C PRO A 7 1.19 -15.13 5.59
N MET A 8 0.70 -14.81 6.79
CA MET A 8 0.80 -13.45 7.35
C MET A 8 2.22 -12.87 7.25
N SER A 9 3.24 -13.73 7.17
CA SER A 9 4.63 -13.36 6.84
C SER A 9 4.81 -12.65 5.50
N THR A 10 4.16 -13.11 4.41
CA THR A 10 4.27 -12.47 3.09
C THR A 10 3.63 -11.08 3.12
N ARG A 11 2.42 -10.99 3.68
CA ARG A 11 1.69 -9.71 3.83
C ARG A 11 2.46 -8.73 4.73
N GLY A 12 3.04 -9.22 5.82
CA GLY A 12 3.90 -8.40 6.70
C GLY A 12 5.18 -7.90 6.02
N ALA A 13 5.73 -8.67 5.07
CA ALA A 13 6.88 -8.22 4.28
C ALA A 13 6.49 -7.07 3.32
N HIS A 14 5.32 -7.17 2.67
CA HIS A 14 4.78 -6.08 1.85
C HIS A 14 4.49 -4.82 2.67
N TYR A 15 3.93 -4.97 3.88
CA TYR A 15 3.71 -3.84 4.79
C TYR A 15 5.03 -3.15 5.18
N THR A 16 6.06 -3.94 5.49
CA THR A 16 7.39 -3.41 5.81
C THR A 16 8.00 -2.68 4.61
N ALA A 17 7.94 -3.29 3.42
CA ALA A 17 8.46 -2.69 2.18
C ALA A 17 7.73 -1.39 1.81
N LEU A 18 6.42 -1.29 2.11
CA LEU A 18 5.64 -0.07 1.94
C LEU A 18 6.17 1.05 2.86
N ILE A 19 6.39 0.75 4.14
CA ILE A 19 6.97 1.72 5.09
C ILE A 19 8.36 2.17 4.61
N GLU A 20 9.21 1.24 4.21
CA GLU A 20 10.55 1.54 3.72
C GLU A 20 10.52 2.41 2.47
N THR A 21 9.60 2.14 1.53
CA THR A 21 9.44 2.95 0.31
C THR A 21 8.99 4.37 0.64
N ILE A 22 8.05 4.52 1.57
CA ILE A 22 7.58 5.82 2.06
C ILE A 22 8.71 6.59 2.75
N ASP A 23 9.46 5.92 3.62
CA ASP A 23 10.58 6.53 4.35
C ASP A 23 11.72 6.94 3.40
N HIS A 24 12.00 6.11 2.38
CA HIS A 24 13.03 6.38 1.37
C HIS A 24 12.72 7.61 0.50
N GLN A 25 11.45 7.90 0.23
CA GLN A 25 11.06 9.15 -0.46
C GLN A 25 11.27 10.39 0.42
N GLY A 26 11.45 10.21 1.72
CA GLY A 26 11.72 11.25 2.70
C GLY A 26 10.47 12.05 3.07
N ALA A 27 10.41 12.49 4.33
CA ALA A 27 9.34 13.33 4.87
C ALA A 27 9.17 14.70 4.17
N THR A 28 10.05 15.05 3.23
CA THR A 28 9.96 16.30 2.44
C THR A 28 9.03 16.19 1.25
N LYS A 29 8.80 14.97 0.73
CA LYS A 29 7.96 14.75 -0.45
C LYS A 29 6.57 14.22 -0.14
N LEU A 30 6.34 13.71 1.07
CA LEU A 30 5.06 13.16 1.50
C LEU A 30 4.60 13.85 2.78
N HIS A 31 3.39 14.40 2.78
CA HIS A 31 2.81 15.02 3.96
C HIS A 31 2.43 13.97 4.99
N ALA A 32 2.38 14.36 6.28
CA ALA A 32 2.01 13.46 7.38
C ALA A 32 0.66 12.78 7.13
N GLY A 33 -0.36 13.52 6.71
CA GLY A 33 -1.69 12.94 6.41
C GLY A 33 -1.69 12.00 5.20
N GLU A 34 -0.88 12.28 4.17
CA GLU A 34 -0.72 11.39 3.01
C GLU A 34 -0.04 10.06 3.43
N ARG A 35 0.96 10.15 4.32
CA ARG A 35 1.61 8.99 4.92
C ARG A 35 0.64 8.17 5.76
N GLU A 36 -0.08 8.81 6.67
CA GLU A 36 -1.05 8.15 7.54
C GLU A 36 -2.11 7.40 6.73
N GLN A 37 -2.63 8.02 5.66
CA GLN A 37 -3.61 7.40 4.77
C GLN A 37 -3.08 6.14 4.07
N LEU A 38 -1.82 6.12 3.62
CA LEU A 38 -1.21 4.94 3.01
C LEU A 38 -1.00 3.81 4.03
N LEU A 39 -0.61 4.15 5.26
CA LEU A 39 -0.40 3.19 6.33
C LEU A 39 -1.73 2.59 6.82
N GLU A 40 -2.76 3.42 6.98
CA GLU A 40 -4.11 2.99 7.35
C GLU A 40 -4.69 2.01 6.32
N ALA A 41 -4.52 2.28 5.02
CA ALA A 41 -4.92 1.35 3.99
C ALA A 41 -4.15 0.02 4.07
N ALA A 42 -2.82 0.06 4.26
CA ALA A 42 -2.02 -1.15 4.38
C ALA A 42 -2.37 -1.98 5.63
N ASP A 43 -2.67 -1.33 6.75
CA ASP A 43 -3.12 -1.97 8.00
C ASP A 43 -4.48 -2.66 7.81
N ALA A 44 -5.45 -1.93 7.24
CA ALA A 44 -6.78 -2.47 6.94
C ALA A 44 -6.72 -3.69 6.00
N LEU A 45 -5.83 -3.67 5.01
CA LEU A 45 -5.60 -4.81 4.11
C LEU A 45 -4.93 -5.99 4.85
N LEU A 46 -3.93 -5.71 5.69
CA LEU A 46 -3.21 -6.72 6.49
C LEU A 46 -4.15 -7.45 7.45
N PHE A 47 -5.08 -6.73 8.08
CA PHE A 47 -6.06 -7.27 9.03
C PHE A 47 -7.41 -7.66 8.40
N ALA A 48 -7.57 -7.49 7.08
CA ALA A 48 -8.80 -7.75 6.33
C ALA A 48 -10.03 -7.05 6.95
N GLU A 49 -9.88 -5.77 7.27
CA GLU A 49 -10.94 -4.94 7.81
C GLU A 49 -12.05 -4.69 6.77
N ALA A 50 -13.28 -4.45 7.23
CA ALA A 50 -14.42 -4.23 6.34
C ALA A 50 -14.29 -2.96 5.46
N GLU A 51 -13.39 -2.05 5.83
CA GLU A 51 -13.14 -0.79 5.14
C GLU A 51 -11.96 -0.88 4.15
N ASN A 52 -11.30 -2.05 4.05
CA ASN A 52 -10.08 -2.24 3.27
C ASN A 52 -10.22 -1.81 1.80
N GLU A 53 -11.32 -2.13 1.12
CA GLU A 53 -11.58 -1.75 -0.28
C GLU A 53 -11.69 -0.23 -0.44
N ARG A 54 -12.31 0.44 0.54
CA ARG A 54 -12.48 1.90 0.55
C ARG A 54 -11.15 2.60 0.79
N LEU A 55 -10.36 2.08 1.72
CA LEU A 55 -9.05 2.62 2.06
C LEU A 55 -8.04 2.37 0.95
N LEU A 56 -8.06 1.19 0.33
CA LEU A 56 -7.26 0.87 -0.86
C LEU A 56 -7.56 1.85 -1.99
N ARG A 57 -8.83 2.06 -2.34
CA ARG A 57 -9.20 3.04 -3.38
C ARG A 57 -8.71 4.46 -3.03
N SER A 58 -8.79 4.83 -1.75
CA SER A 58 -8.30 6.14 -1.29
C SER A 58 -6.78 6.25 -1.44
N ALA A 59 -6.04 5.18 -1.11
CA ALA A 59 -4.59 5.11 -1.28
C ALA A 59 -4.18 5.15 -2.76
N GLU A 60 -4.89 4.46 -3.65
CA GLU A 60 -4.63 4.49 -5.10
C GLU A 60 -4.81 5.90 -5.69
N ASN A 61 -5.88 6.61 -5.30
CA ASN A 61 -6.09 7.99 -5.72
C ASN A 61 -4.98 8.93 -5.24
N LEU A 62 -4.47 8.72 -4.03
CA LEU A 62 -3.35 9.48 -3.49
C LEU A 62 -2.08 9.20 -4.30
N ILE A 63 -1.77 7.94 -4.60
CA ILE A 63 -0.59 7.57 -5.40
C ILE A 63 -0.68 8.17 -6.81
N GLU A 64 -1.85 8.12 -7.45
CA GLU A 64 -2.09 8.76 -8.75
C GLU A 64 -1.89 10.28 -8.69
N SER A 65 -2.33 10.92 -7.62
CA SER A 65 -2.14 12.37 -7.41
C SER A 65 -0.67 12.73 -7.22
N LEU A 66 0.10 11.90 -6.51
CA LEU A 66 1.54 12.08 -6.30
C LEU A 66 2.34 11.90 -7.61
N GLU A 67 1.93 10.95 -8.43
CA GLU A 67 2.47 10.68 -9.77
C GLU A 67 2.18 11.84 -10.73
N THR A 68 0.92 12.27 -10.80
CA THR A 68 0.46 13.36 -11.67
C THR A 68 1.11 14.70 -11.29
N SER A 69 1.39 14.90 -10.01
CA SER A 69 2.08 16.11 -9.51
C SER A 69 3.60 16.05 -9.69
N GLU A 70 4.14 14.98 -10.30
CA GLU A 70 5.58 14.73 -10.49
C GLU A 70 6.39 14.76 -9.17
N ARG A 71 5.70 14.68 -8.01
CA ARG A 71 6.33 14.65 -6.68
C ARG A 71 7.10 13.34 -6.53
N TRP A 72 6.46 12.25 -6.96
CA TRP A 72 6.98 10.89 -6.95
C TRP A 72 7.13 10.36 -8.38
N SER A 73 8.15 9.53 -8.60
CA SER A 73 8.37 8.87 -9.89
C SER A 73 7.34 7.77 -10.10
N ALA A 74 6.93 7.55 -11.36
CA ALA A 74 6.02 6.45 -11.72
C ALA A 74 6.50 5.09 -11.20
N GLU A 75 7.81 4.80 -11.24
CA GLU A 75 8.38 3.57 -10.68
C GLU A 75 8.12 3.42 -9.16
N THR A 76 8.22 4.51 -8.40
CA THR A 76 7.91 4.50 -6.97
C THR A 76 6.43 4.27 -6.74
N CYS A 77 5.57 4.90 -7.53
CA CYS A 77 4.13 4.74 -7.46
C CYS A 77 3.68 3.32 -7.79
N ASP A 78 4.27 2.68 -8.81
CA ASP A 78 4.06 1.27 -9.13
C ASP A 78 4.46 0.34 -7.97
N LYS A 79 5.65 0.54 -7.38
CA LYS A 79 6.10 -0.23 -6.21
C LYS A 79 5.16 -0.11 -5.02
N LEU A 80 4.65 1.08 -4.74
CA LEU A 80 3.68 1.28 -3.66
C LEU A 80 2.37 0.53 -3.91
N ARG A 81 1.86 0.58 -5.15
CA ARG A 81 0.67 -0.17 -5.53
C ARG A 81 0.91 -1.66 -5.33
N GLU A 82 2.03 -2.20 -5.83
CA GLU A 82 2.41 -3.60 -5.63
C GLU A 82 2.45 -3.98 -4.15
N HIS A 83 3.06 -3.15 -3.30
CA HIS A 83 3.11 -3.41 -1.86
C HIS A 83 1.72 -3.33 -1.18
N LEU A 84 0.86 -2.40 -1.58
CA LEU A 84 -0.52 -2.34 -1.08
C LEU A 84 -1.30 -3.60 -1.47
N TYR A 85 -1.24 -3.98 -2.74
CA TYR A 85 -1.88 -5.21 -3.21
C TYR A 85 -1.34 -6.45 -2.51
N GLY A 86 -0.03 -6.52 -2.27
CA GLY A 86 0.58 -7.63 -1.52
C GLY A 86 0.24 -7.67 -0.01
N CYS A 87 -0.29 -6.59 0.56
CA CYS A 87 -0.86 -6.60 1.90
C CYS A 87 -2.25 -7.25 1.94
N ASP A 88 -2.98 -7.20 0.82
CA ASP A 88 -4.34 -7.70 0.72
C ASP A 88 -4.39 -9.23 0.63
N ALA A 89 -5.19 -9.84 1.49
CA ALA A 89 -5.33 -11.30 1.52
C ALA A 89 -6.08 -11.86 0.29
N ALA A 90 -6.82 -11.02 -0.45
CA ALA A 90 -7.56 -11.41 -1.65
C ALA A 90 -6.79 -11.17 -2.96
N ALA A 91 -5.69 -10.43 -2.96
CA ALA A 91 -4.84 -10.24 -4.14
C ALA A 91 -4.09 -11.51 -4.59
N GLY A 92 -4.05 -12.56 -3.75
CA GLY A 92 -3.45 -13.86 -4.05
C GLY A 92 -4.25 -14.77 -5.03
N ILE A 93 -5.24 -14.25 -5.74
CA ILE A 93 -6.02 -14.99 -6.75
C ILE A 93 -6.09 -14.20 -8.07
N GLY A 94 -5.10 -14.43 -8.92
CA GLY A 94 -5.14 -14.21 -10.37
C GLY A 94 -4.86 -15.51 -11.09
#